data_AF-A0A3M8D5R8-F1
#
_entry.id   AF-A0A3M8D5R8-F1
#
_cell.length_a   1.000
_cell.length_b   1.000
_cell.length_c   1.000
_cell.angle_alpha   90.00
_cell.angle_beta   90.00
_cell.angle_gamma   90.00
#
_symmetry.space_group_name_H-M   'P 1'
#
loop_
_entity.id
_entity.type
_entity.pdbx_description
1 polymer ?
#
loop_
_entity_poly.entity_id
_entity_poly.type
_entity_poly.pdbx_seq_one_letter_code
_entity_poly.pdbx_strand_id
1 'polypeptide(L)'
;MKNEDAKERTLRIQGKDVELQAGFPVVVSCMEDVEVAIDEYVDQYETAPDTFRRADVEDETVPHVCGECGGTGEIVLLKEKGM
;
A
#
# COMPACT_ATOMS: atom_id res chain seq x y z
N MET A 1 -10.81 26.23 0.26
CA MET A 1 -11.44 24.90 0.14
C MET A 1 -10.68 23.97 1.08
N LYS A 2 -11.42 23.11 1.78
CA LYS A 2 -10.97 22.35 2.94
C LYS A 2 -9.87 21.36 2.55
N ASN A 3 -8.68 21.48 3.12
CA ASN A 3 -7.66 20.43 3.13
C ASN A 3 -7.78 19.67 4.46
N GLU A 4 -8.98 19.20 4.78
CA GLU A 4 -9.18 18.06 5.66
C GLU A 4 -9.06 16.87 4.71
N ASP A 5 -8.14 15.93 4.93
CA ASP A 5 -8.08 14.56 4.34
C ASP A 5 -6.66 14.05 3.99
N ALA A 6 -5.59 14.71 4.45
CA ALA A 6 -4.36 13.96 4.77
C ALA A 6 -4.56 13.24 6.13
N LYS A 7 -5.65 12.47 6.27
CA LYS A 7 -5.93 11.74 7.50
C LYS A 7 -4.91 10.62 7.60
N GLU A 8 -4.12 10.68 8.67
CA GLU A 8 -3.41 9.54 9.24
C GLU A 8 -4.33 8.32 9.16
N ARG A 9 -3.97 7.36 8.30
CA ARG A 9 -4.75 6.15 8.07
C ARG A 9 -4.04 5.03 8.80
N THR A 10 -4.77 4.26 9.58
CA THR A 10 -4.26 3.07 10.25
C THR A 10 -4.82 1.85 9.55
N LEU A 11 -3.95 0.91 9.18
CA LEU A 11 -4.35 -0.41 8.69
C LEU A 11 -4.05 -1.45 9.75
N ARG A 12 -4.92 -2.46 9.88
CA ARG A 12 -4.62 -3.63 10.70
C ARG A 12 -3.93 -4.67 9.83
N ILE A 13 -2.71 -5.04 10.20
CA ILE A 13 -1.88 -5.99 9.45
C ILE A 13 -1.30 -7.01 10.42
N GLN A 14 -1.54 -8.30 10.20
CA GLN A 14 -1.13 -9.41 11.08
C GLN A 14 -1.51 -9.18 12.57
N GLY A 15 -2.70 -8.64 12.82
CA GLY A 15 -3.19 -8.34 14.17
C GLY A 15 -2.60 -7.09 14.81
N LYS A 16 -1.77 -6.31 14.10
CA LYS A 16 -1.15 -5.07 14.58
C LYS A 16 -1.72 -3.86 13.85
N ASP A 17 -1.87 -2.76 14.59
CA ASP A 17 -2.19 -1.46 14.01
C ASP A 17 -0.92 -0.84 13.40
N VAL A 18 -0.96 -0.61 12.10
CA VAL A 18 0.10 -0.01 11.29
C VAL A 18 -0.34 1.39 10.89
N GLU A 19 0.34 2.41 11.42
CA GLU A 19 0.11 3.80 11.03
C GLU A 19 0.75 4.07 9.66
N LEU A 20 -0.05 4.55 8.71
CA LEU A 20 0.43 4.94 7.40
C LEU A 20 0.95 6.38 7.39
N GLN A 21 2.06 6.59 6.68
CA GLN A 21 2.59 7.92 6.42
C GLN A 21 1.66 8.68 5.47
N ALA A 22 1.24 9.87 5.88
CA ALA A 22 0.38 10.71 5.07
C ALA A 22 1.07 11.14 3.76
N GLY A 23 0.30 11.18 2.67
CA GLY A 23 0.79 11.56 1.34
C GLY A 23 1.28 10.40 0.48
N PHE A 24 1.32 9.17 1.02
CA PHE A 24 1.74 7.97 0.31
C PHE A 24 0.54 7.05 0.05
N PRO A 25 0.41 6.49 -1.16
CA PRO A 25 -0.71 5.61 -1.47
C PRO A 25 -0.50 4.20 -0.91
N VAL A 26 -1.61 3.48 -0.80
CA VAL A 26 -1.63 2.03 -0.66
C VAL A 26 -1.90 1.45 -2.05
N VAL A 27 -0.96 0.67 -2.57
CA VAL A 27 -1.00 0.03 -3.89
C VAL A 27 -1.07 -1.48 -3.71
N VAL A 28 -1.73 -2.17 -4.63
CA VAL A 28 -1.84 -3.64 -4.61
C VAL A 28 -1.30 -4.19 -5.92
N SER A 29 -0.41 -5.18 -5.84
CA SER A 29 0.21 -5.82 -7.00
C SER A 29 0.14 -7.35 -6.87
N CYS A 30 0.17 -8.05 -8.01
CA CYS A 30 0.37 -9.51 -8.04
C CYS A 30 1.86 -9.83 -7.84
N MET A 31 2.21 -11.11 -7.69
CA MET A 31 3.63 -11.49 -7.58
C MET A 31 4.45 -11.23 -8.85
N GLU A 32 3.80 -11.23 -10.02
CA GLU A 32 4.49 -11.04 -11.31
C GLU A 32 4.88 -9.56 -11.54
N ASP A 33 4.02 -8.63 -11.12
CA ASP A 33 4.19 -7.18 -11.34
C ASP A 33 4.71 -6.44 -10.08
N VAL A 34 5.11 -7.17 -9.03
CA VAL A 34 5.50 -6.53 -7.76
C VAL A 34 6.76 -5.68 -7.90
N GLU A 35 7.75 -6.15 -8.66
CA GLU A 35 9.01 -5.40 -8.86
C GLU A 35 8.75 -4.10 -9.63
N VAL A 36 7.93 -4.17 -10.68
CA VAL A 36 7.50 -2.99 -11.44
C VAL A 36 6.75 -2.01 -10.54
N ALA A 37 5.80 -2.50 -9.75
CA ALA A 37 5.04 -1.66 -8.83
C ALA A 37 5.93 -0.99 -7.77
N ILE A 38 7.00 -1.65 -7.30
CA ILE A 38 7.98 -1.05 -6.39
C ILE A 38 8.76 0.05 -7.09
N ASP A 39 9.29 -0.22 -8.29
CA ASP A 39 10.06 0.75 -9.07
C ASP A 39 9.23 2.00 -9.36
N GLU A 40 7.98 1.83 -9.79
CA GLU A 40 7.05 2.95 -10.01
C GLU A 40 6.71 3.71 -8.74
N TYR A 41 6.59 3.03 -7.61
CA TYR A 41 6.39 3.69 -6.31
C TYR A 41 7.59 4.57 -5.95
N VAL A 42 8.81 4.05 -6.15
CA VAL A 42 10.04 4.81 -5.88
C VAL A 42 10.16 6.00 -6.85
N ASP A 43 9.86 5.81 -8.13
CA ASP A 43 9.90 6.88 -9.12
C ASP A 43 8.89 8.00 -8.80
N GLN A 44 7.67 7.64 -8.39
CA GLN A 44 6.60 8.61 -8.10
C GLN A 44 6.75 9.31 -6.74
N TYR A 45 7.23 8.60 -5.72
CA TYR A 45 7.22 9.08 -4.33
C TYR A 45 8.60 9.26 -3.72
N GLU A 46 9.67 9.04 -4.50
CA GLU A 46 11.08 9.18 -4.10
C GLU A 46 11.43 8.35 -2.85
N THR A 47 10.70 7.26 -2.61
CA THR A 47 10.88 6.40 -1.43
C THR A 47 10.49 4.95 -1.72
N ALA A 48 11.16 4.03 -1.03
CA ALA A 48 10.80 2.62 -1.09
C ALA A 48 9.53 2.36 -0.25
N PRO A 49 8.53 1.64 -0.80
CA PRO A 49 7.38 1.20 -0.02
C PRO A 49 7.75 0.03 0.88
N ASP A 50 7.02 -0.10 1.98
CA ASP A 50 6.93 -1.30 2.79
C ASP A 50 5.97 -2.28 2.10
N THR A 51 6.30 -3.57 2.15
CA THR A 51 5.57 -4.62 1.43
C THR A 51 4.98 -5.65 2.38
N PHE A 52 3.70 -5.94 2.18
CA PHE A 52 2.93 -6.89 2.98
C PHE A 52 2.17 -7.85 2.09
N ARG A 53 1.90 -9.07 2.58
CA ARG A 53 0.97 -9.96 1.87
C ARG A 53 -0.45 -9.41 2.03
N ARG A 54 -1.23 -9.41 0.94
CA ARG A 54 -2.64 -8.99 0.98
C ARG A 54 -3.46 -9.81 1.98
N ALA A 55 -3.14 -11.10 2.13
CA ALA A 55 -3.79 -11.99 3.10
C ALA A 55 -3.59 -11.57 4.56
N ASP A 56 -2.54 -10.80 4.84
CA ASP A 56 -2.22 -10.32 6.18
C ASP A 56 -2.89 -8.97 6.50
N VAL A 57 -3.41 -8.28 5.48
CA VAL A 57 -4.06 -6.98 5.62
C VAL A 57 -5.55 -7.17 5.93
N GLU A 58 -5.92 -6.87 7.16
CA GLU A 58 -7.26 -7.01 7.72
C GLU A 58 -8.11 -5.75 7.47
N ASP A 59 -8.06 -5.23 6.23
CA ASP A 59 -8.86 -4.08 5.79
C ASP A 59 -9.54 -4.39 4.45
N GLU A 60 -10.86 -4.30 4.43
CA GLU A 60 -11.74 -4.62 3.29
C GLU A 60 -11.69 -3.54 2.20
N THR A 61 -11.25 -2.33 2.55
CA THR A 61 -11.15 -1.20 1.62
C THR A 61 -9.87 -1.25 0.77
N VAL A 62 -8.92 -2.13 1.13
CA VAL A 62 -7.73 -2.40 0.31
C VAL A 62 -8.13 -3.32 -0.84
N PRO A 63 -7.86 -2.94 -2.11
CA PRO A 63 -8.23 -3.75 -3.27
C PRO A 63 -7.70 -5.19 -3.19
N HIS A 64 -8.39 -6.10 -3.87
CA HIS A 64 -7.96 -7.50 -4.03
C HIS A 64 -7.38 -7.78 -5.42
N VAL A 65 -7.18 -6.73 -6.23
CA VAL A 65 -6.72 -6.83 -7.61
C VAL A 65 -5.40 -6.09 -7.77
N CYS A 66 -4.56 -6.61 -8.66
CA CYS A 66 -3.35 -5.94 -9.11
C CYS A 66 -3.73 -4.64 -9.85
N GLY A 67 -3.09 -3.53 -9.48
CA GLY A 67 -3.26 -2.24 -10.16
C GLY A 67 -2.75 -2.24 -11.60
N GLU A 68 -1.75 -3.08 -11.90
CA GLU A 68 -1.07 -3.12 -13.20
C GLU A 68 -1.83 -3.96 -14.23
N CYS A 69 -2.04 -5.24 -13.93
CA CYS A 69 -2.64 -6.18 -14.87
C CYS A 69 -4.12 -6.50 -14.59
N GLY A 70 -4.68 -6.07 -13.46
CA GLY A 70 -6.03 -6.42 -13.03
C GLY A 70 -6.19 -7.87 -12.52
N GLY A 71 -5.09 -8.63 -12.43
CA GLY A 71 -5.05 -9.98 -11.85
C GLY A 71 -5.27 -10.00 -10.33
N THR A 72 -5.08 -11.16 -9.70
CA THR A 72 -5.19 -11.29 -8.24
C THR A 72 -4.09 -10.50 -7.54
N GLY A 73 -4.48 -9.58 -6.65
CA GLY A 73 -3.56 -8.80 -5.83
C GLY A 73 -3.08 -9.60 -4.63
N GLU A 74 -1.77 -9.82 -4.53
CA GLU A 74 -1.15 -10.66 -3.49
C GLU A 74 -0.23 -9.87 -2.57
N ILE A 75 0.30 -8.74 -3.05
CA ILE A 75 1.24 -7.88 -2.33
C ILE A 75 0.60 -6.49 -2.19
N VAL A 76 0.69 -5.92 -1.00
CA VAL A 76 0.27 -4.56 -0.68
C VAL A 76 1.53 -3.74 -0.43
N LEU A 77 1.67 -2.65 -1.17
CA LEU A 77 2.74 -1.68 -1.07
C LEU A 77 2.16 -0.45 -0.36
N LEU A 78 2.81 0.01 0.70
CA LEU A 78 2.38 1.16 1.49
C LEU A 78 3.59 1.83 2.13
N LYS A 79 3.40 2.95 2.81
CA LYS A 79 4.47 3.54 3.62
C LYS A 79 4.06 3.62 5.08
N GLU A 80 4.79 2.93 5.94
CA GLU A 80 4.64 2.99 7.39
C GLU A 80 5.22 4.30 7.94
N LYS A 81 4.53 4.88 8.92
CA LYS A 81 5.01 6.03 9.66
C LYS A 81 6.11 5.56 10.63
N GLY A 82 7.37 5.82 10.27
CA GLY A 82 8.53 5.57 11.13
C GLY A 82 9.48 4.47 10.69
N MET A 83 9.33 3.93 9.46
CA MET A 83 10.28 3.00 8.84
C MET A 83 11.11 3.66 7.74
#